data_AF-A0A6G2Q991-F1
#
_entry.id   AF-A0A6G2Q991-F1
#
_cell.length_a   1.000
_cell.length_b   1.000
_cell.length_c   1.000
_cell.angle_alpha   90.00
_cell.angle_beta   90.00
_cell.angle_gamma   90.00
#
_symmetry.space_group_name_H-M   'P 1'
#
loop_
_entity.id
_entity.type
_entity.pdbx_description
1 polymer ?
#
loop_
_entity_poly.entity_id
_entity_poly.type
_entity_poly.pdbx_seq_one_letter_code
_entity_poly.pdbx_strand_id
1 'polypeptide(L)'
;MLTEPRSGRLASWGNALLAGLVSPDDAALAIVGDDAVHRVAGLPGEAAPVGLTLALGRLRALGATGLRVALPAPGHPLGLSGPPEFNARALDAAEAVVCFGTA
;
A
#
# COMPACT_ATOMS: atom_id res chain seq x y z
N MET A 1 -0.10 -4.58 24.32
CA MET A 1 -0.72 -3.68 23.31
C MET A 1 -0.54 -4.35 21.95
N LEU A 2 -1.59 -4.39 21.12
CA LEU A 2 -1.46 -4.81 19.73
C LEU A 2 -0.97 -3.58 18.96
N THR A 3 0.20 -3.68 18.34
CA THR A 3 0.72 -2.62 17.46
C THR A 3 0.05 -2.76 16.10
N GLU A 4 -0.52 -1.67 15.59
CA GLU A 4 -1.06 -1.66 14.23
C GLU A 4 0.10 -1.69 13.21
N PRO A 5 0.17 -2.69 12.31
CA PRO A 5 1.18 -2.73 11.27
C PRO A 5 1.02 -1.56 10.29
N ARG A 6 2.11 -1.06 9.71
CA ARG A 6 2.07 0.08 8.75
C ARG A 6 1.23 -0.28 7.53
N SER A 7 1.31 -1.53 7.09
CA SER A 7 0.48 -2.10 6.04
C SER A 7 -1.03 -2.04 6.36
N GLY A 8 -1.41 -2.18 7.64
CA GLY A 8 -2.78 -2.06 8.13
C GLY A 8 -3.36 -0.68 7.89
N ARG A 9 -2.64 0.37 8.32
CA ARG A 9 -3.04 1.77 8.08
C ARG A 9 -3.09 2.12 6.60
N LEU A 10 -2.08 1.69 5.84
CA LEU A 10 -2.04 1.90 4.38
C LEU A 10 -3.27 1.29 3.70
N ALA A 11 -3.62 0.04 4.03
CA ALA A 11 -4.75 -0.63 3.43
C ALA A 11 -6.10 -0.03 3.88
N SER A 12 -6.27 0.30 5.17
CA SER A 12 -7.55 0.81 5.69
C SER A 12 -7.89 2.18 5.09
N TRP A 13 -6.99 3.16 5.20
CA TRP A 13 -7.20 4.51 4.70
C TRP A 13 -7.11 4.60 3.17
N GLY A 14 -6.26 3.78 2.54
CA GLY A 14 -6.24 3.67 1.08
C GLY A 14 -7.55 3.12 0.52
N ASN A 15 -8.18 2.13 1.17
CA ASN A 15 -9.52 1.67 0.77
C ASN A 15 -10.59 2.73 1.04
N ALA A 16 -10.51 3.48 2.14
CA ALA A 16 -11.43 4.59 2.40
C ALA A 16 -11.37 5.65 1.28
N LEU A 17 -10.17 5.97 0.79
CA LEU A 17 -9.98 6.85 -0.37
C LEU A 17 -10.56 6.25 -1.65
N LEU A 18 -10.28 4.97 -1.95
CA LEU A 18 -10.82 4.30 -3.14
C LEU A 18 -12.34 4.23 -3.14
N ALA A 19 -12.95 4.10 -1.96
CA ALA A 19 -14.39 4.16 -1.75
C ALA A 19 -14.98 5.58 -1.77
N GLY A 20 -14.14 6.62 -1.89
CA GLY A 20 -14.57 8.03 -1.91
C GLY A 20 -15.05 8.56 -0.55
N LEU A 21 -14.67 7.92 0.55
CA LEU A 21 -15.09 8.29 1.91
C LEU A 21 -14.23 9.40 2.52
N VAL A 22 -13.01 9.60 2.00
CA VAL A 22 -12.05 10.62 2.46
C VAL A 22 -11.31 11.24 1.29
N SER A 23 -10.72 12.42 1.51
CA SER A 23 -9.86 13.07 0.51
C SER A 23 -8.50 12.35 0.39
N PRO A 24 -7.76 12.54 -0.71
CA PRO A 24 -6.40 12.02 -0.85
C PRO A 24 -5.44 12.49 0.25
N ASP A 25 -5.58 13.75 0.69
CA ASP A 25 -4.72 14.33 1.72
C ASP A 25 -5.03 13.77 3.11
N ASP A 26 -6.32 13.59 3.45
CA ASP A 26 -6.73 12.96 4.71
C ASP A 26 -6.24 11.51 4.78
N ALA A 27 -6.39 10.76 3.69
CA ALA A 27 -5.88 9.40 3.62
C ALA A 27 -4.35 9.38 3.80
N ALA A 28 -3.61 10.24 3.09
CA ALA A 28 -2.16 10.29 3.20
C ALA A 28 -1.70 10.65 4.63
N LEU A 29 -2.33 11.65 5.26
CA LEU A 29 -2.04 12.04 6.64
C LEU A 29 -2.29 10.91 7.62
N ALA A 30 -3.42 10.21 7.50
CA ALA A 30 -3.78 9.13 8.42
C ALA A 30 -2.92 7.86 8.23
N ILE A 31 -2.49 7.58 6.99
CA ILE A 31 -1.53 6.50 6.71
C ILE A 31 -0.17 6.79 7.34
N VAL A 32 0.33 8.03 7.20
CA VAL A 32 1.60 8.44 7.81
C VAL A 32 1.47 8.40 9.33
N GLY A 33 0.47 9.07 9.91
CA GLY A 33 0.32 9.21 11.37
C GLY A 33 1.65 9.57 12.03
N ASP A 34 2.10 8.75 12.98
CA ASP A 34 3.37 8.95 13.70
C ASP A 34 4.61 8.36 12.99
N ASP A 35 4.46 7.87 11.75
CA ASP A 35 5.54 7.28 10.96
C ASP A 35 6.31 8.34 10.14
N ALA A 36 7.43 7.93 9.55
CA ALA A 36 8.15 8.75 8.58
C ALA A 36 7.31 9.00 7.32
N VAL A 37 7.57 10.12 6.63
CA VAL A 37 6.91 10.43 5.35
C VAL A 37 7.22 9.34 4.32
N HIS A 38 6.17 8.77 3.71
CA HIS A 38 6.31 7.70 2.72
C HIS A 38 6.67 8.24 1.33
N ARG A 39 7.59 7.54 0.67
CA ARG A 39 7.99 7.77 -0.72
C ARG A 39 7.74 6.49 -1.51
N VAL A 40 6.96 6.58 -2.58
CA VAL A 40 6.56 5.43 -3.39
C VAL A 40 7.40 5.38 -4.66
N ALA A 41 8.14 4.30 -4.85
CA ALA A 41 8.98 4.07 -6.03
C ALA A 41 8.38 2.97 -6.92
N GLY A 42 8.79 2.93 -8.19
CA GLY A 42 8.36 1.90 -9.15
C GLY A 42 6.89 2.01 -9.57
N LEU A 43 6.27 3.18 -9.38
CA LEU A 43 4.89 3.42 -9.75
C LEU A 43 4.77 3.62 -11.28
N PRO A 44 3.89 2.89 -11.99
CA PRO A 44 3.73 3.06 -13.42
C PRO A 44 3.40 4.51 -13.81
N GLY A 45 4.16 5.05 -14.77
CA GLY A 45 4.01 6.43 -15.25
C GLY A 45 4.82 7.48 -14.48
N GLU A 46 5.56 7.11 -13.43
CA GLU A 46 6.42 8.03 -12.68
C GLU A 46 7.90 7.62 -12.80
N ALA A 47 8.74 8.57 -13.21
CA ALA A 47 10.17 8.32 -13.45
C ALA A 47 11.03 8.31 -12.17
N ALA A 48 10.49 8.81 -11.06
CA ALA A 48 11.18 8.94 -9.78
C ALA A 48 10.20 8.63 -8.64
N PRO A 49 10.69 8.38 -7.41
CA PRO A 49 9.80 8.20 -6.29
C PRO A 49 8.89 9.41 -6.09
N VAL A 50 7.63 9.18 -5.72
CA VAL A 50 6.61 10.21 -5.50
C VAL A 50 6.08 10.19 -4.07
N GLY A 51 5.40 11.28 -3.67
CA GLY A 51 4.71 11.34 -2.38
C GLY A 51 3.47 10.44 -2.36
N LEU A 52 3.02 10.07 -1.16
CA LEU A 52 1.92 9.13 -0.96
C LEU A 52 0.60 9.60 -1.60
N THR A 53 0.25 10.89 -1.49
CA THR A 53 -0.96 11.45 -2.10
C THR A 53 -1.01 11.23 -3.62
N LEU A 54 0.09 11.55 -4.33
CA LEU A 54 0.18 11.32 -5.77
C LEU A 54 0.12 9.83 -6.10
N ALA A 55 0.81 9.00 -5.32
CA ALA A 55 0.80 7.55 -5.52
C ALA A 55 -0.61 6.95 -5.44
N LEU A 56 -1.39 7.33 -4.42
CA LEU A 56 -2.77 6.87 -4.25
C LEU A 56 -3.67 7.32 -5.41
N GLY A 57 -3.54 8.58 -5.85
CA GLY A 57 -4.26 9.09 -7.01
C GLY A 57 -3.93 8.32 -8.30
N ARG A 58 -2.65 7.99 -8.50
CA ARG A 58 -2.20 7.17 -9.64
C ARG A 58 -2.70 5.73 -9.57
N LEU A 59 -2.66 5.08 -8.42
CA LEU A 59 -3.20 3.73 -8.26
C LEU A 59 -4.70 3.68 -8.61
N ARG A 60 -5.47 4.69 -8.18
CA ARG A 60 -6.87 4.84 -8.59
C ARG A 60 -7.00 5.04 -10.11
N ALA A 61 -6.16 5.87 -10.72
CA ALA A 61 -6.15 6.10 -12.17
C ALA A 61 -5.76 4.84 -12.97
N LEU A 62 -4.93 3.96 -12.41
CA LEU A 62 -4.55 2.66 -12.95
C LEU A 62 -5.66 1.59 -12.75
N GLY A 63 -6.78 1.93 -12.11
CA GLY A 63 -7.93 1.06 -11.93
C GLY A 63 -7.93 0.27 -10.62
N ALA A 64 -7.06 0.59 -9.66
CA ALA A 64 -7.12 -0.07 -8.35
C ALA A 64 -8.50 0.12 -7.71
N THR A 65 -9.14 -0.99 -7.35
CA THR A 65 -10.47 -1.01 -6.71
C THR A 65 -10.39 -1.41 -5.24
N GLY A 66 -9.23 -1.88 -4.78
CA GLY A 66 -8.98 -2.03 -3.37
C GLY A 66 -7.56 -2.46 -3.04
N LEU A 67 -7.28 -2.46 -1.74
CA LEU A 67 -6.01 -2.83 -1.14
C LEU A 67 -6.22 -3.97 -0.13
N ARG A 68 -5.34 -4.96 -0.11
CA ARG A 68 -5.36 -6.04 0.88
C ARG A 68 -4.02 -6.12 1.59
N VAL A 69 -4.07 -6.29 2.90
CA VAL A 69 -2.89 -6.58 3.72
C VAL A 69 -2.47 -8.04 3.47
N ALA A 70 -1.17 -8.25 3.31
CA ALA A 70 -0.52 -9.54 3.40
C ALA A 70 0.49 -9.51 4.56
N LEU A 71 0.43 -10.50 5.45
CA LEU A 71 1.33 -10.64 6.61
C LEU A 71 2.11 -11.95 6.45
N PRO A 72 3.07 -12.01 5.52
CA PRO A 72 3.79 -13.23 5.22
C PRO A 72 4.74 -13.63 6.36
N ALA A 73 4.98 -14.93 6.49
CA ALA A 73 6.01 -15.48 7.35
C ALA A 73 6.86 -16.50 6.59
N PRO A 74 8.09 -16.85 7.05
CA PRO A 74 8.87 -17.91 6.44
C PRO A 74 8.07 -19.21 6.31
N GLY A 75 7.93 -19.74 5.09
CA GLY A 75 7.13 -20.94 4.80
C GLY A 75 5.62 -20.70 4.65
N HIS A 76 5.13 -19.47 4.82
CA HIS A 76 3.72 -19.09 4.69
C HIS A 76 3.58 -17.77 3.90
N PRO A 77 3.68 -17.81 2.55
CA PRO A 77 3.56 -16.62 1.71
C PRO A 77 2.10 -16.28 1.33
N LEU A 78 1.09 -16.90 1.95
CA LEU A 78 -0.32 -16.65 1.63
C LEU A 78 -0.64 -15.15 1.65
N GLY A 79 -1.33 -14.68 0.62
CA GLY A 79 -1.61 -13.26 0.38
C GLY A 79 -0.59 -12.56 -0.51
N LEU A 80 0.57 -13.16 -0.76
CA LEU A 80 1.52 -12.70 -1.77
C LEU A 80 1.29 -13.46 -3.09
N SER A 81 0.96 -12.71 -4.13
CA SER A 81 0.78 -13.23 -5.49
C SER A 81 1.71 -12.55 -6.50
N GLY A 82 2.66 -11.74 -6.01
CA GLY A 82 3.43 -10.80 -6.81
C GLY A 82 4.76 -11.34 -7.32
N PRO A 83 5.50 -10.52 -8.10
CA PRO A 83 6.81 -10.87 -8.62
C PRO A 83 7.79 -11.32 -7.51
N PRO A 84 8.79 -12.16 -7.83
CA PRO A 84 9.74 -12.68 -6.83
C PRO A 84 10.40 -11.59 -5.97
N GLU A 85 10.78 -10.47 -6.58
CA GLU A 85 11.40 -9.34 -5.89
C GLU A 85 10.45 -8.61 -4.92
N PHE A 86 9.15 -8.59 -5.22
CA PHE A 86 8.15 -8.08 -4.29
C PHE A 86 7.98 -9.03 -3.11
N ASN A 87 7.85 -10.33 -3.38
CA ASN A 87 7.66 -11.33 -2.34
C ASN A 87 8.85 -11.40 -1.38
N ALA A 88 10.08 -11.31 -1.91
CA ALA A 88 11.30 -11.27 -1.10
C ALA A 88 11.30 -10.07 -0.14
N ARG A 89 10.96 -8.87 -0.63
CA ARG A 89 10.85 -7.66 0.21
C ARG A 89 9.71 -7.76 1.23
N ALA A 90 8.57 -8.33 0.84
CA ALA A 90 7.43 -8.53 1.73
C ALA A 90 7.75 -9.52 2.86
N LEU A 91 8.51 -10.59 2.56
CA LEU A 91 8.98 -11.55 3.56
C LEU A 91 9.98 -10.93 4.52
N ASP A 92 10.91 -10.11 4.03
CA ASP A 92 11.88 -9.39 4.86
C ASP A 92 11.20 -8.38 5.80
N ALA A 93 10.18 -7.67 5.29
CA ALA A 93 9.39 -6.71 6.07
C ALA A 93 8.34 -7.36 6.98
N ALA A 94 8.02 -8.65 6.78
CA ALA A 94 6.89 -9.37 7.37
C ALA A 94 5.51 -8.74 7.13
N GLU A 95 5.40 -7.78 6.20
CA GLU A 95 4.16 -7.11 5.83
C GLU A 95 4.20 -6.57 4.40
N ALA A 96 3.04 -6.52 3.77
CA ALA A 96 2.85 -5.96 2.44
C ALA A 96 1.40 -5.51 2.22
N VAL A 97 1.20 -4.66 1.22
CA VAL A 97 -0.12 -4.31 0.70
C VAL A 97 -0.17 -4.65 -0.79
N VAL A 98 -1.22 -5.37 -1.18
CA VAL A 98 -1.47 -5.78 -2.57
C VAL A 98 -2.67 -5.01 -3.10
N CYS A 99 -2.47 -4.33 -4.23
CA CYS A 99 -3.55 -3.69 -4.98
C CYS A 99 -4.27 -4.75 -5.83
N PHE A 100 -5.60 -4.63 -5.98
CA PHE A 100 -6.37 -5.42 -6.92
C PHE A 100 -7.29 -4.53 -7.77
N GLY A 101 -7.69 -5.01 -8.95
CA GLY A 101 -8.50 -4.25 -9.91
C GLY A 101 -7.72 -3.54 -11.01
N THR A 102 -6.38 -3.46 -10.88
CA THR A 102 -5.49 -2.97 -11.95
C THR A 102 -5.30 -4.05 -13.01
N ALA A 103 -5.38 -3.68 -14.29
CA ALA A 103 -5.17 -4.58 -15.43
C ALA A 103 -3.69 -4.88 -15.68
#